data_AF-A0AAV3X637-F1
#
_entry.id   AF-A0AAV3X637-F1
#
_cell.length_a   1.000
_cell.length_b   1.000
_cell.length_c   1.000
_cell.angle_alpha   90.00
_cell.angle_beta   90.00
_cell.angle_gamma   90.00
#
_symmetry.space_group_name_H-M   'P 1'
#
loop_
_entity.id
_entity.type
_entity.pdbx_description
1 polymer ?
#
loop_
_entity_poly.entity_id
_entity_poly.type
_entity_poly.pdbx_seq_one_letter_code
_entity_poly.pdbx_strand_id
1 'polypeptide(L)' 'MTEPAQITIEQIDEQSPHLPTVIELGDAHKKTQSFFPKGAFIEHAARRQIIVALEPHQTGCIGYLLYKASDRVTFGNF' A
#
# COMPACT_ATOMS: atom_id res chain seq x y z
N MET A 1 -15.06 25.96 2.37
CA MET A 1 -15.30 25.02 3.49
C MET A 1 -14.89 23.66 2.99
N THR A 2 -13.76 23.13 3.46
CA THR A 2 -13.32 21.77 3.11
C THR A 2 -14.09 20.80 4.00
N GLU A 3 -15.04 20.07 3.43
CA GLU A 3 -15.65 18.92 4.09
C GLU A 3 -14.54 17.92 4.44
N PRO A 4 -14.56 17.28 5.63
CA PRO A 4 -13.53 16.31 5.97
C PRO A 4 -13.67 15.14 4.99
N ALA A 5 -12.69 15.00 4.09
CA ALA A 5 -12.60 13.84 3.22
C ALA A 5 -12.60 12.59 4.12
N GLN A 6 -13.66 11.79 4.03
CA GLN A 6 -13.85 10.60 4.87
C GLN A 6 -12.92 9.49 4.38
N ILE A 7 -11.62 9.63 4.59
CA ILE A 7 -10.67 8.63 4.10
C ILE A 7 -10.83 7.32 4.86
N THR A 8 -11.11 6.26 4.13
CA THR A 8 -11.17 4.89 4.66
C THR A 8 -9.80 4.25 4.47
N ILE A 9 -9.24 3.71 5.55
CA ILE A 9 -7.96 3.01 5.52
C ILE A 9 -8.25 1.51 5.61
N GLU A 10 -7.87 0.77 4.59
CA GLU A 10 -8.10 -0.68 4.54
C GLU A 10 -6.79 -1.42 4.27
N GLN A 11 -6.62 -2.56 4.94
CA GLN A 11 -5.51 -3.46 4.69
C GLN A 11 -5.94 -4.47 3.63
N ILE A 12 -5.24 -4.48 2.50
CA ILE A 12 -5.59 -5.34 1.37
C ILE A 12 -4.74 -6.60 1.36
N ASP A 13 -5.35 -7.66 0.85
CA ASP A 13 -4.70 -8.93 0.56
C ASP A 13 -4.65 -9.20 -0.94
N GLU A 14 -4.06 -10.32 -1.34
CA GLU A 14 -3.92 -10.70 -2.74
C GLU A 14 -5.25 -10.90 -3.48
N GLN A 15 -6.35 -11.16 -2.76
CA GLN A 15 -7.69 -11.36 -3.32
C GLN A 15 -8.48 -10.06 -3.40
N SER A 16 -7.94 -8.96 -2.85
CA SER A 16 -8.63 -7.69 -2.80
C SER A 16 -8.70 -7.06 -4.19
N PRO A 17 -9.88 -6.60 -4.64
CA PRO A 17 -10.05 -5.98 -5.97
C PRO A 17 -9.27 -4.66 -6.11
N HIS A 18 -8.80 -4.09 -4.99
CA HIS A 18 -7.98 -2.88 -4.94
C HIS A 18 -6.50 -3.11 -5.30
N LEU A 19 -6.03 -4.36 -5.28
CA LEU A 19 -4.64 -4.69 -5.61
C LEU A 19 -4.20 -4.25 -7.01
N PRO A 20 -4.96 -4.52 -8.11
CA PRO A 20 -4.60 -4.03 -9.43
C PRO A 20 -4.49 -2.50 -9.48
N THR A 21 -5.41 -1.78 -8.82
CA THR A 21 -5.37 -0.31 -8.74
C THR A 21 -4.11 0.21 -8.06
N VAL A 22 -3.67 -0.44 -6.96
CA VAL A 22 -2.42 -0.10 -6.27
C VAL A 22 -1.19 -0.36 -7.14
N ILE A 23 -1.18 -1.47 -7.87
CA ILE A 23 -0.08 -1.81 -8.79
C ILE A 23 -0.01 -0.80 -9.94
N GLU A 24 -1.14 -0.38 -10.49
CA GLU A 24 -1.19 0.65 -11.55
C GLU A 24 -0.72 2.01 -11.04
N LEU A 25 -1.15 2.41 -9.84
CA LEU A 25 -0.65 3.64 -9.18
C LEU A 25 0.87 3.57 -8.94
N GLY A 26 1.36 2.42 -8.48
CA GLY A 26 2.79 2.19 -8.28
C GLY A 26 3.60 2.21 -9.58
N ASP A 27 3.06 1.64 -10.67
CA ASP A 27 3.73 1.67 -11.98
C ASP A 27 3.70 3.08 -12.60
N ALA A 28 2.63 3.85 -12.39
CA ALA A 28 2.58 5.27 -12.77
C ALA A 28 3.59 6.12 -11.99
N HIS A 29 3.78 5.84 -10.69
CA HIS A 29 4.73 6.54 -9.82
C HIS A 29 6.18 6.02 -9.90
N LYS A 30 6.42 4.94 -10.64
CA LYS A 30 7.73 4.32 -10.89
C LYS A 30 8.77 5.26 -11.49
N LYS A 31 8.32 6.29 -12.20
CA LYS A 31 9.18 7.35 -12.76
C LYS A 31 9.67 8.33 -11.69
N THR A 32 9.01 8.41 -10.54
CA THR A 32 9.21 9.44 -9.51
C THR A 32 9.67 8.87 -8.18
N GLN A 33 9.26 7.65 -7.83
CA GLN A 33 9.67 6.95 -6.61
C GLN A 33 10.21 5.59 -7.02
N SER A 34 11.38 5.24 -6.48
CA SER A 34 12.19 4.05 -6.77
C SER A 34 11.39 2.86 -7.31
N PHE A 35 11.86 2.29 -8.42
CA PHE A 35 11.25 1.15 -9.10
C PHE A 35 10.85 0.05 -8.11
N PHE A 36 9.55 -0.18 -7.97
CA PHE A 36 9.01 -1.31 -7.21
C PHE A 36 8.43 -2.33 -8.20
N PRO A 37 8.95 -3.56 -8.27
CA PRO A 37 8.48 -4.55 -9.24
C PRO A 37 7.08 -5.03 -8.90
N LYS A 38 6.25 -5.32 -9.92
CA LYS A 38 4.88 -5.87 -9.76
C LYS A 38 4.85 -7.09 -8.83
N GLY A 39 5.84 -7.98 -8.95
CA GLY A 39 5.97 -9.16 -8.09
C GLY A 39 6.12 -8.84 -6.60
N ALA A 40 6.76 -7.72 -6.25
CA ALA A 40 6.88 -7.30 -4.86
C ALA A 40 5.54 -6.79 -4.30
N PHE A 41 4.70 -6.12 -5.09
CA PHE A 41 3.34 -5.79 -4.66
C PHE A 41 2.52 -7.05 -4.35
N ILE A 42 2.62 -8.07 -5.21
CA ILE A 42 1.89 -9.33 -4.99
C ILE A 42 2.40 -10.06 -3.74
N GLU A 43 3.73 -10.16 -3.54
CA GLU A 43 4.30 -10.81 -2.35
C GLU A 43 3.88 -10.10 -1.05
N HIS A 44 3.89 -8.76 -1.05
CA HIS A 44 3.47 -8.00 0.11
C HIS A 44 1.96 -8.07 0.33
N ALA A 45 1.14 -8.11 -0.72
CA ALA A 45 -0.31 -8.32 -0.62
C ALA A 45 -0.64 -9.69 -0.02
N ALA A 46 0.05 -10.75 -0.45
CA ALA A 46 -0.09 -12.09 0.13
C ALA A 46 0.21 -12.11 1.64
N ARG A 47 1.11 -11.24 2.10
CA ARG A 47 1.45 -11.06 3.52
C ARG A 47 0.56 -10.04 4.24
N ARG A 48 -0.46 -9.48 3.58
CA ARG A 48 -1.29 -8.36 4.05
C ARG A 48 -0.45 -7.14 4.45
N GLN A 49 0.69 -6.90 3.83
CA GLN A 49 1.59 -5.80 4.18
C GLN A 49 1.38 -4.55 3.32
N ILE A 50 0.13 -4.36 2.86
CA ILE A 50 -0.28 -3.23 2.05
C ILE A 50 -1.52 -2.62 2.69
N ILE A 51 -1.44 -1.32 2.96
CA ILE A 51 -2.54 -0.51 3.44
C ILE A 51 -2.89 0.48 2.34
N VAL A 52 -4.17 0.57 1.99
CA VAL A 52 -4.68 1.53 1.00
C VAL A 52 -5.52 2.58 1.68
N ALA A 53 -5.43 3.80 1.17
CA ALA A 53 -6.32 4.89 1.51
C ALA A 53 -7.35 5.04 0.38
N LEU A 54 -8.62 4.86 0.71
CA LEU A 54 -9.77 4.94 -0.18
C LEU A 54 -10.58 6.18 0.18
N GLU A 55 -11.01 6.95 -0.81
CA GLU A 55 -11.98 8.01 -0.61
C GLU A 55 -13.38 7.50 -1.01
N PRO A 56 -14.39 7.54 -0.13
CA PRO A 56 -15.70 6.93 -0.38
C PRO A 56 -16.47 7.61 -1.53
N HIS A 57 -16.12 8.86 -1.86
CA HIS A 57 -16.74 9.63 -2.92
C HIS A 57 -16.02 9.53 -4.26
N GLN A 58 -14.85 8.87 -4.31
CA GLN A 58 -14.05 8.77 -5.51
C GLN A 58 -13.70 7.31 -5.80
N THR A 59 -13.92 6.86 -7.03
CA THR A 59 -13.57 5.51 -7.47
C THR A 59 -12.05 5.43 -7.69
N GLY A 60 -11.27 5.47 -6.61
CA GLY A 60 -9.82 5.46 -6.69
C GLY A 60 -9.14 5.34 -5.32
N CYS A 61 -8.07 4.54 -5.27
CA CYS A 61 -7.11 4.61 -4.17
C CYS A 61 -6.41 5.96 -4.25
N ILE A 62 -6.52 6.78 -3.19
CA ILE A 62 -5.83 8.06 -3.10
C ILE A 62 -4.37 7.89 -2.67
N GLY A 63 -4.01 6.72 -2.13
CA GLY A 63 -2.65 6.39 -1.74
C GLY A 63 -2.52 4.96 -1.24
N TYR A 64 -1.28 4.50 -1.13
CA TYR A 64 -0.94 3.19 -0.57
C TYR A 64 0.32 3.29 0.29
N LEU A 65 0.38 2.45 1.32
CA LEU A 65 1.54 2.25 2.16
C LEU A 65 1.93 0.76 2.10
N LEU A 66 3.10 0.52 1.54
CA LEU A 66 3.77 -0.77 1.58
C LEU A 66 4.72 -0.78 2.77
N TYR A 67 4.56 -1.76 3.64
CA TYR A 67 5.45 -1.94 4.78
C TYR A 67 6.03 -3.34 4.80
N LYS A 68 7.06 -3.52 5.62
CA LYS A 68 7.61 -4.83 5.95
C LYS A 68 7.91 -4.81 7.44
N ALA A 69 7.23 -5.68 8.19
CA ALA A 69 7.64 -5.93 9.57
C ALA A 69 9.04 -6.58 9.52
N SER A 70 10.06 -5.86 9.96
CA SER A 70 11.40 -6.41 10.15
C SER A 70 11.54 -6.71 11.63
N ASP A 71 11.55 -7.99 11.97
CA ASP A 71 11.92 -8.45 13.30
C ASP A 71 13.44 -8.26 13.48
N ARG A 72 13.86 -7.05 13.83
CA ARG A 72 15.22 -6.81 14.29
C ARG A 72 15.22 -6.95 15.81
N VAL A 73 15.39 -8.18 16.29
CA VAL A 73 15.85 -8.40 17.66
C VAL A 73 17.30 -7.91 17.72
N THR A 74 17.48 -6.68 18.20
CA THR A 74 18.81 -6.20 18.57
C THR A 74 19.19 -6.91 19.86
N PHE A 75 19.91 -8.02 19.75
CA PHE A 75 20.67 -8.55 20.88
C PHE A 75 21.79 -7.55 21.20
N GLY A 76 21.51 -6.61 22.10
CA GLY A 76 22.53 -5.76 22.69
C GLY A 76 23.42 -6.63 23.57
N ASN A 77 24.63 -6.94 23.09
CA ASN A 77 25.70 -7.41 23.95
C ASN A 77 26.14 -6.22 24.84
N PHE A 78 25.86 -6.32 26.13
CA PHE A 78 26.40 -5.45 27.18
C PHE A 78 27.80 -5.91 27.58
#